data_AF-A0A9W7IHN2-F1
#
_entry.id   AF-A0A9W7IHN2-F1
#
_cell.length_a   1.000
_cell.length_b   1.000
_cell.length_c   1.000
_cell.angle_alpha   90.00
_cell.angle_beta   90.00
_cell.angle_gamma   90.00
#
_symmetry.space_group_name_H-M   'P 1'
#
loop_
_entity.id
_entity.type
_entity.pdbx_description
1 polymer ?
#
loop_
_entity_poly.entity_id
_entity_poly.type
_entity_poly.pdbx_seq_one_letter_code
_entity_poly.pdbx_strand_id
1 'polypeptide(L)'
;MSKKNMTNINVTALPKDLLAKILMHALSNSIIDSVNGQLCCKAFHIASNDDRIFKNVSMEKFNFVSWCPRERIFHKRCVATKNAEALYKKGMVNLFSQRKSKSGLCCLKKVTEEGHVETIYAYGIILICLGGDLRKQRLQIVSSLNLVNSSKRGSRTIANCRSKIERFFSNIWVNFALTELKQVDCSCDPGIRKNSMCSSSSEGKGWETTNDLSHCCDSSFWDRKATFFCRVLRKYLVA
;
A
#
# COMPACT_ATOMS: atom_id res chain seq x y z
N MET A 1 -24.27 -8.76 48.22
CA MET A 1 -23.20 -8.32 47.28
C MET A 1 -22.45 -9.54 46.78
N SER A 2 -22.65 -9.94 45.51
CA SER A 2 -21.97 -11.10 44.95
C SER A 2 -20.56 -10.71 44.50
N LYS A 3 -19.52 -11.29 45.14
CA LYS A 3 -18.14 -11.17 44.68
C LYS A 3 -18.02 -11.87 43.33
N LYS A 4 -17.80 -11.12 42.25
CA LYS A 4 -17.36 -11.69 40.97
C LYS A 4 -16.05 -12.43 41.24
N ASN A 5 -16.06 -13.76 41.15
CA ASN A 5 -14.86 -14.57 41.11
C ASN A 5 -14.05 -14.16 39.87
N MET A 6 -13.04 -13.33 40.06
CA MET A 6 -12.08 -13.01 39.01
C MET A 6 -11.17 -14.23 38.88
N THR A 7 -11.49 -15.11 37.93
CA THR A 7 -10.61 -16.22 37.54
C THR A 7 -9.27 -15.63 37.17
N ASN A 8 -8.25 -15.88 37.99
CA ASN A 8 -6.86 -15.52 37.70
C ASN A 8 -6.43 -16.34 36.50
N ILE A 9 -6.52 -15.77 35.29
CA ILE A 9 -6.02 -16.41 34.08
C ILE A 9 -4.50 -16.43 34.20
N ASN A 10 -3.94 -17.61 34.46
CA ASN A 10 -2.50 -17.77 34.42
C ASN A 10 -2.04 -17.69 32.96
N VAL A 11 -1.57 -16.52 32.54
CA VAL A 11 -1.10 -16.26 31.18
C VAL A 11 0.01 -17.23 30.76
N THR A 12 0.79 -17.75 31.70
CA THR A 12 1.85 -18.74 31.41
C THR A 12 1.31 -20.13 31.05
N ALA A 13 0.03 -20.41 31.33
CA ALA A 13 -0.64 -21.65 30.95
C ALA A 13 -1.24 -21.60 29.54
N LEU A 14 -1.17 -20.45 28.85
CA LEU A 14 -1.66 -20.33 27.48
C LEU A 14 -0.73 -21.03 26.49
N PRO A 15 -1.28 -21.67 25.44
CA PRO A 15 -0.48 -22.16 24.31
C PRO A 15 0.38 -21.06 23.69
N LYS A 16 1.58 -21.44 23.24
CA LYS A 16 2.55 -20.53 22.59
C LYS A 16 1.92 -19.72 21.44
N ASP A 17 1.03 -20.33 20.66
CA ASP A 17 0.36 -19.68 19.53
C ASP A 17 -0.58 -18.54 19.98
N LEU A 18 -1.25 -18.68 21.12
CA LEU A 18 -2.09 -17.61 21.66
C LEU A 18 -1.22 -16.46 22.19
N LEU A 19 -0.11 -16.78 22.86
CA LEU A 19 0.87 -15.78 23.30
C LEU A 19 1.46 -15.01 22.12
N ALA A 20 1.82 -15.71 21.03
CA ALA A 20 2.32 -15.09 19.81
C ALA A 20 1.27 -14.18 19.16
N LYS A 21 -0.01 -14.58 19.13
CA LYS A 21 -1.11 -13.73 18.64
C LYS A 21 -1.31 -12.47 19.50
N ILE A 22 -1.23 -12.58 20.82
CA ILE A 22 -1.31 -11.44 21.74
C ILE A 22 -0.14 -10.48 21.46
N LEU A 23 1.08 -11.00 21.35
CA LEU A 23 2.26 -10.19 21.04
C LEU A 23 2.18 -9.53 19.67
N MET A 24 1.66 -10.22 18.66
CA MET A 24 1.45 -9.66 17.33
C MET A 24 0.41 -8.53 17.35
N HIS A 25 -0.66 -8.67 18.14
CA HIS A 25 -1.65 -7.62 18.31
C HIS A 25 -1.05 -6.42 19.06
N ALA A 26 -0.33 -6.65 20.16
CA ALA A 26 0.40 -5.60 20.87
C ALA A 26 1.38 -4.88 19.93
N LEU A 27 2.16 -5.65 19.17
CA LEU A 27 3.15 -5.14 18.22
C LEU A 27 2.51 -4.37 17.06
N SER A 28 1.31 -4.72 16.60
CA SER A 28 0.59 -3.96 15.57
C SER A 28 0.17 -2.56 16.05
N ASN A 29 0.14 -2.34 17.36
CA ASN A 29 -0.25 -1.09 17.99
C ASN A 29 0.94 -0.29 18.53
N SER A 30 1.94 -0.97 19.10
CA SER A 30 3.09 -0.36 19.77
C SER A 30 4.25 -1.35 19.86
N ILE A 31 5.43 -0.95 19.36
CA ILE A 31 6.68 -1.70 19.57
C ILE A 31 7.00 -1.78 21.05
N ILE A 32 6.73 -0.72 21.82
CA ILE A 32 7.04 -0.63 23.24
C ILE A 32 6.19 -1.64 24.02
N ASP A 33 4.89 -1.71 23.74
CA ASP A 33 3.99 -2.63 24.45
C ASP A 33 4.35 -4.09 24.17
N SER A 34 4.76 -4.40 22.93
CA SER A 34 5.26 -5.72 22.59
C SER A 34 6.55 -6.06 23.35
N VAL A 35 7.51 -5.13 23.42
CA VAL A 35 8.76 -5.34 24.18
C VAL A 35 8.46 -5.52 25.67
N ASN A 36 7.57 -4.72 26.25
CA ASN A 36 7.15 -4.89 27.63
C ASN A 36 6.53 -6.27 27.85
N GLY A 37 5.64 -6.71 26.96
CA GLY A 37 5.05 -8.05 27.01
C GLY A 37 6.10 -9.17 26.94
N GLN A 38 7.16 -9.01 26.16
CA GLN A 38 8.29 -9.94 26.08
C GLN A 38 9.06 -10.05 27.40
N LEU A 39 9.19 -8.94 28.13
CA LEU A 39 9.92 -8.87 29.39
C LEU A 39 9.07 -9.34 30.58
N CYS A 40 7.74 -9.35 30.45
CA CYS A 40 6.85 -9.74 31.55
C CYS A 40 7.01 -11.20 32.00
N CYS A 41 7.27 -12.15 31.08
CA CYS A 41 7.47 -13.55 31.45
C CYS A 41 8.21 -14.38 30.41
N LYS A 42 8.81 -15.50 30.86
CA LYS A 42 9.54 -16.45 30.01
C LYS A 42 8.67 -17.00 28.86
N ALA A 43 7.38 -17.22 29.10
CA ALA A 43 6.48 -17.75 28.07
C ALA A 43 6.30 -16.76 26.91
N PHE A 44 6.10 -15.47 27.19
CA PHE A 44 6.05 -14.43 26.15
C PHE A 44 7.40 -14.22 25.47
N HIS A 45 8.50 -14.27 26.22
CA HIS A 45 9.83 -14.18 25.63
C HIS A 45 10.10 -15.32 24.61
N ILE A 46 9.66 -16.54 24.92
CA ILE A 46 9.79 -17.67 23.98
C ILE A 46 8.83 -17.50 22.79
N ALA A 47 7.61 -17.04 23.02
CA ALA A 47 6.62 -16.81 21.97
C ALA A 47 7.02 -15.70 21.00
N SER A 48 7.72 -14.66 21.46
CA SER A 48 8.11 -13.51 20.63
C SER A 48 9.17 -13.81 19.57
N ASN A 49 9.86 -14.94 19.72
CA ASN A 49 10.81 -15.42 18.73
C ASN A 49 10.13 -16.12 17.54
N ASP A 50 8.80 -16.25 17.53
CA ASP A 50 8.08 -16.77 16.37
C ASP A 50 8.06 -15.74 15.22
N ASP A 51 8.75 -16.06 14.14
CA ASP A 51 8.83 -15.22 12.94
C ASP A 51 7.47 -15.01 12.25
N ARG A 52 6.47 -15.85 12.53
CA ARG A 52 5.08 -15.64 12.07
C ARG A 52 4.49 -14.34 12.60
N ILE A 53 4.97 -13.85 13.76
CA ILE A 53 4.56 -12.55 14.31
C ILE A 53 4.94 -11.45 13.32
N PHE A 54 6.22 -11.38 12.93
CA PHE A 54 6.73 -10.33 12.05
C PHE A 54 6.22 -10.47 10.61
N LYS A 55 5.97 -11.70 10.16
CA LYS A 55 5.34 -11.95 8.85
C LYS A 55 3.93 -11.37 8.76
N ASN A 56 3.14 -11.45 9.83
CA ASN A 56 1.71 -11.16 9.82
C ASN A 56 1.30 -9.90 10.60
N VAL A 57 2.24 -9.24 11.29
CA VAL A 57 1.96 -7.99 12.02
C VAL A 57 1.47 -6.91 11.06
N SER A 58 0.43 -6.18 11.48
CA SER A 58 -0.01 -5.01 10.71
C SER A 58 1.00 -3.88 10.89
N MET A 59 1.40 -3.28 9.78
CA MET A 59 2.28 -2.13 9.76
C MET A 59 1.49 -0.82 9.64
N GLU A 60 0.16 -0.85 9.63
CA GLU A 60 -0.69 0.31 9.30
C GLU A 60 -0.44 1.54 10.18
N LYS A 61 -0.21 1.32 11.48
CA LYS A 61 0.03 2.38 12.48
C LYS A 61 1.48 2.90 12.49
N PHE A 62 2.38 2.23 11.77
CA PHE A 62 3.79 2.58 11.76
C PHE A 62 4.11 3.61 10.68
N ASN A 63 5.05 4.49 10.99
CA ASN A 63 5.60 5.44 10.04
C ASN A 63 6.17 4.73 8.80
N PHE A 64 6.11 5.42 7.65
CA PHE A 64 6.69 4.92 6.41
C PHE A 64 8.21 4.91 6.44
N VAL A 65 8.80 5.90 7.12
CA VAL A 65 10.22 5.98 7.44
C VAL A 65 10.41 5.59 8.89
N SER A 66 11.33 4.66 9.15
CA SER A 66 11.74 4.31 10.50
C SER A 66 12.73 5.35 11.03
N TRP A 67 12.25 6.26 11.85
CA TRP A 67 13.03 7.39 12.37
C TRP A 67 13.99 6.95 13.47
N CYS A 68 13.57 6.01 14.32
CA CYS A 68 14.37 5.55 15.45
C CYS A 68 15.00 4.16 15.23
N PRO A 69 16.08 3.81 15.96
CA PRO A 69 16.74 2.51 15.83
C PRO A 69 15.81 1.31 16.04
N ARG A 70 14.88 1.38 17.00
CA ARG A 70 13.94 0.30 17.31
C ARG A 70 13.00 0.01 16.14
N GLU A 71 12.41 1.04 15.55
CA GLU A 71 11.59 0.91 14.34
C GLU A 71 12.39 0.32 13.18
N ARG A 72 13.66 0.72 13.01
CA ARG A 72 14.52 0.18 11.96
C ARG A 72 14.78 -1.32 12.13
N ILE A 73 15.03 -1.76 13.35
CA ILE A 73 15.24 -3.19 13.65
C ILE A 73 13.94 -3.97 13.40
N PHE A 74 12.82 -3.47 13.90
CA PHE A 74 11.50 -4.06 13.68
C PHE A 74 11.17 -4.17 12.19
N HIS A 75 11.30 -3.07 11.43
CA HIS A 75 11.04 -3.04 9.99
C HIS A 75 11.94 -4.02 9.23
N LYS A 76 13.24 -4.08 9.57
CA LYS A 76 14.17 -5.06 8.98
C LYS A 76 13.72 -6.50 9.22
N ARG A 77 13.22 -6.82 10.43
CA ARG A 77 12.72 -8.15 10.76
C ARG A 77 11.43 -8.48 9.99
N CYS A 78 10.50 -7.54 9.86
CA CYS A 78 9.30 -7.70 9.02
C CYS A 78 9.67 -7.93 7.54
N VAL A 79 10.66 -7.20 7.02
CA VAL A 79 11.15 -7.39 5.64
C VAL A 79 11.81 -8.77 5.47
N ALA A 80 12.62 -9.21 6.43
CA ALA A 80 13.28 -10.52 6.40
C ALA A 80 12.27 -11.69 6.39
N THR A 81 11.17 -11.53 7.12
CA THR A 81 10.06 -12.49 7.20
C THR A 81 9.04 -12.35 6.05
N LYS A 82 9.32 -11.50 5.06
CA LYS A 82 8.47 -11.23 3.88
C LYS A 82 7.08 -10.69 4.24
N ASN A 83 6.98 -9.82 5.23
CA ASN A 83 5.75 -9.07 5.48
C ASN A 83 5.42 -8.16 4.29
N ALA A 84 4.22 -8.33 3.71
CA ALA A 84 3.78 -7.60 2.52
C ALA A 84 3.76 -6.08 2.71
N GLU A 85 3.23 -5.59 3.84
CA GLU A 85 3.17 -4.16 4.12
C GLU A 85 4.58 -3.57 4.32
N ALA A 86 5.47 -4.27 5.02
CA ALA A 86 6.85 -3.81 5.23
C ALA A 86 7.66 -3.75 3.93
N LEU A 87 7.50 -4.76 3.06
CA LEU A 87 8.11 -4.80 1.72
C LEU A 87 7.55 -3.69 0.82
N TYR A 88 6.24 -3.45 0.85
CA TYR A 88 5.61 -2.35 0.14
C TYR A 88 6.20 -1.00 0.56
N LYS A 89 6.24 -0.69 1.86
CA LYS A 89 6.85 0.53 2.39
C LYS A 89 8.31 0.67 1.97
N LYS A 90 9.09 -0.41 2.06
CA LYS A 90 10.50 -0.45 1.61
C LYS A 90 10.61 -0.13 0.12
N GLY A 91 9.74 -0.72 -0.70
CA GLY A 91 9.71 -0.50 -2.15
C GLY A 91 9.45 0.95 -2.52
N MET A 92 8.41 1.55 -1.91
CA MET A 92 8.02 2.93 -2.13
C MET A 92 9.12 3.91 -1.67
N VAL A 93 9.70 3.72 -0.47
CA VAL A 93 10.81 4.56 0.04
C VAL A 93 12.05 4.44 -0.84
N ASN A 94 12.42 3.22 -1.25
CA ASN A 94 13.56 3.01 -2.13
C ASN A 94 13.40 3.73 -3.47
N LEU A 95 12.19 3.69 -4.04
CA LEU A 95 11.90 4.31 -5.33
C LEU A 95 11.86 5.84 -5.24
N PHE A 96 11.03 6.38 -4.34
CA PHE A 96 10.71 7.81 -4.34
C PHE A 96 11.60 8.67 -3.44
N SER A 97 12.20 8.10 -2.40
CA SER A 97 13.06 8.85 -1.47
C SER A 97 14.54 8.57 -1.68
N GLN A 98 14.93 7.31 -1.89
CA GLN A 98 16.35 6.92 -1.94
C GLN A 98 16.94 6.83 -3.34
N ARG A 99 16.15 7.06 -4.41
CA ARG A 99 16.57 6.90 -5.82
C ARG A 99 17.15 5.51 -6.15
N LYS A 100 16.73 4.47 -5.41
CA LYS A 100 17.13 3.07 -5.61
C LYS A 100 16.08 2.32 -6.43
N SER A 101 15.84 2.77 -7.67
CA SER A 101 14.71 2.31 -8.49
C SER A 101 14.66 0.79 -8.69
N LYS A 102 15.80 0.15 -9.00
CA LYS A 102 15.87 -1.32 -9.17
C LYS A 102 15.42 -2.07 -7.91
N SER A 103 15.91 -1.63 -6.75
CA SER A 103 15.56 -2.22 -5.45
C SER A 103 14.10 -1.96 -5.09
N GLY A 104 13.61 -0.75 -5.35
CA GLY A 104 12.21 -0.36 -5.13
C GLY A 104 11.24 -1.22 -5.93
N LEU A 105 11.45 -1.31 -7.25
CA LEU A 105 10.62 -2.13 -8.14
C LEU A 105 10.68 -3.61 -7.80
N CYS A 106 11.85 -4.14 -7.43
CA CYS A 106 11.99 -5.54 -6.99
C CYS A 106 11.18 -5.84 -5.72
N CYS A 107 11.17 -4.92 -4.74
CA CYS A 107 10.36 -5.10 -3.53
C CYS A 107 8.86 -5.10 -3.86
N LEU A 108 8.40 -4.14 -4.68
CA LEU A 108 6.99 -4.04 -5.07
C LEU A 108 6.52 -5.27 -5.85
N LYS A 109 7.32 -5.74 -6.82
CA LYS A 109 6.99 -6.93 -7.63
C LYS A 109 6.73 -8.16 -6.77
N LYS A 110 7.61 -8.44 -5.78
CA LYS A 110 7.46 -9.60 -4.88
C LYS A 110 6.13 -9.60 -4.13
N VAL A 111 5.67 -8.42 -3.72
CA VAL A 111 4.42 -8.27 -2.96
C VAL A 111 3.19 -8.34 -3.87
N THR A 112 3.30 -7.86 -5.11
CA THR A 112 2.24 -7.98 -6.13
C THR A 112 1.92 -9.46 -6.40
N GLU A 113 2.94 -10.33 -6.45
CA GLU A 113 2.78 -11.78 -6.63
C GLU A 113 2.00 -12.45 -5.48
N GLU A 114 1.98 -11.84 -4.29
CA GLU A 114 1.24 -12.33 -3.11
C GLU A 114 -0.19 -11.78 -3.00
N GLY A 115 -0.63 -10.91 -3.92
CA GLY A 115 -2.02 -10.45 -3.97
C GLY A 115 -2.34 -9.20 -3.12
N HIS A 116 -1.34 -8.50 -2.56
CA HIS A 116 -1.60 -7.32 -1.73
C HIS A 116 -2.12 -6.14 -2.56
N VAL A 117 -3.42 -5.83 -2.39
CA VAL A 117 -4.20 -4.89 -3.21
C VAL A 117 -3.53 -3.54 -3.42
N GLU A 118 -3.07 -2.89 -2.34
CA GLU A 118 -2.46 -1.57 -2.41
C GLU A 118 -1.16 -1.58 -3.22
N THR A 119 -0.39 -2.66 -3.10
CA THR A 119 0.85 -2.81 -3.87
C THR A 119 0.58 -3.12 -5.32
N ILE A 120 -0.40 -3.95 -5.66
CA ILE A 120 -0.77 -4.17 -7.05
C ILE A 120 -1.20 -2.85 -7.70
N TYR A 121 -2.02 -2.05 -7.00
CA TYR A 121 -2.45 -0.73 -7.48
C TYR A 121 -1.26 0.20 -7.68
N ALA A 122 -0.43 0.41 -6.64
CA ALA A 122 0.72 1.30 -6.71
C ALA A 122 1.73 0.85 -7.78
N TYR A 123 2.11 -0.42 -7.78
CA TYR A 123 3.08 -1.00 -8.70
C TYR A 123 2.60 -0.92 -10.15
N GLY A 124 1.35 -1.30 -10.42
CA GLY A 124 0.80 -1.20 -11.77
C GLY A 124 0.77 0.23 -12.29
N ILE A 125 0.35 1.21 -11.47
CA ILE A 125 0.39 2.63 -11.82
C ILE A 125 1.82 3.11 -12.08
N ILE A 126 2.77 2.78 -11.19
CA ILE A 126 4.19 3.12 -11.35
C ILE A 126 4.72 2.59 -12.68
N LEU A 127 4.43 1.33 -13.00
CA LEU A 127 4.86 0.74 -14.26
C LEU A 127 4.23 1.47 -15.45
N ILE A 128 2.95 1.85 -15.41
CA ILE A 128 2.32 2.62 -16.48
C ILE A 128 3.08 3.94 -16.69
N CYS A 129 3.36 4.69 -15.63
CA CYS A 129 4.11 5.95 -15.70
C CYS A 129 5.53 5.78 -16.26
N LEU A 130 6.21 4.65 -15.99
CA LEU A 130 7.58 4.42 -16.45
C LEU A 130 7.69 4.20 -17.97
N GLY A 131 6.61 3.94 -18.70
CA GLY A 131 6.64 3.79 -20.18
C GLY A 131 7.49 2.61 -20.69
N GLY A 132 7.47 2.31 -22.00
CA GLY A 132 8.20 1.19 -22.63
C GLY A 132 7.33 0.00 -23.07
N ASP A 133 7.98 -1.05 -23.60
CA ASP A 133 7.34 -2.10 -24.43
C ASP A 133 6.41 -3.08 -23.70
N LEU A 134 6.34 -3.01 -22.37
CA LEU A 134 5.59 -3.97 -21.54
C LEU A 134 4.15 -3.53 -21.25
N ARG A 135 3.52 -2.73 -22.13
CA ARG A 135 2.17 -2.18 -21.93
C ARG A 135 1.13 -3.24 -21.56
N LYS A 136 1.12 -4.40 -22.24
CA LYS A 136 0.19 -5.50 -21.95
C LYS A 136 0.37 -6.06 -20.54
N GLN A 137 1.60 -6.29 -20.09
CA GLN A 137 1.90 -6.82 -18.75
C GLN A 137 1.46 -5.84 -17.65
N ARG A 138 1.63 -4.54 -17.88
CA ARG A 138 1.25 -3.49 -16.93
C ARG A 138 -0.24 -3.43 -16.75
N LEU A 139 -0.97 -3.38 -17.88
CA LEU A 139 -2.42 -3.41 -17.87
C LEU A 139 -2.94 -4.70 -17.23
N GLN A 140 -2.31 -5.85 -17.49
CA GLN A 140 -2.68 -7.11 -16.85
C GLN A 140 -2.53 -7.07 -15.32
N ILE A 141 -1.47 -6.45 -14.79
CA ILE A 141 -1.27 -6.30 -13.33
C ILE A 141 -2.37 -5.44 -12.71
N VAL A 142 -2.71 -4.29 -13.29
CA VAL A 142 -3.77 -3.44 -12.71
C VAL A 142 -5.17 -3.98 -12.97
N SER A 143 -5.40 -4.66 -14.10
CA SER A 143 -6.68 -5.31 -14.40
C SER A 143 -6.93 -6.56 -13.55
N SER A 144 -5.88 -7.26 -13.07
CA SER A 144 -6.04 -8.42 -12.18
C SER A 144 -6.67 -8.08 -10.83
N LEU A 145 -6.69 -6.79 -10.45
CA LEU A 145 -7.40 -6.32 -9.27
C LEU A 145 -8.93 -6.36 -9.41
N ASN A 146 -9.49 -6.62 -10.61
CA ASN A 146 -10.94 -6.59 -10.90
C ASN A 146 -11.63 -5.31 -10.40
N LEU A 147 -10.88 -4.21 -10.27
CA LEU A 147 -11.38 -2.92 -9.79
C LEU A 147 -12.16 -2.13 -10.85
N VAL A 148 -12.01 -2.53 -12.10
CA VAL A 148 -12.55 -1.85 -13.28
C VAL A 148 -14.03 -2.17 -13.50
N ASN A 149 -14.51 -3.31 -12.97
CA ASN A 149 -15.94 -3.59 -12.96
C ASN A 149 -16.61 -2.60 -12.01
N SER A 150 -17.54 -1.79 -12.56
CA SER A 150 -18.28 -0.65 -11.99
C SER A 150 -19.11 -0.94 -10.73
N SER A 151 -18.57 -1.74 -9.82
CA SER A 151 -19.11 -2.02 -8.51
C SER A 151 -18.71 -0.91 -7.55
N LYS A 152 -19.62 -0.57 -6.63
CA LYS A 152 -19.34 0.34 -5.50
C LYS A 152 -18.09 -0.10 -4.71
N ARG A 153 -17.78 -1.40 -4.70
CA ARG A 153 -16.61 -2.00 -4.04
C ARG A 153 -15.28 -1.67 -4.73
N GLY A 154 -15.24 -1.71 -6.06
CA GLY A 154 -14.05 -1.35 -6.84
C GLY A 154 -13.66 0.11 -6.65
N SER A 155 -14.65 1.01 -6.76
CA SER A 155 -14.46 2.45 -6.52
C SER A 155 -13.91 2.76 -5.14
N ARG A 156 -14.49 2.18 -4.08
CA ARG A 156 -14.03 2.37 -2.69
C ARG A 156 -12.59 1.88 -2.50
N THR A 157 -12.23 0.76 -3.12
CA THR A 157 -10.88 0.19 -2.99
C THR A 157 -9.84 1.08 -3.67
N ILE A 158 -10.13 1.62 -4.86
CA ILE A 158 -9.27 2.59 -5.53
C ILE A 158 -9.13 3.86 -4.68
N ALA A 159 -10.22 4.38 -4.13
CA ALA A 159 -10.20 5.56 -3.27
C ALA A 159 -9.32 5.34 -2.03
N ASN A 160 -9.42 4.16 -1.39
CA ASN A 160 -8.58 3.80 -0.26
C ASN A 160 -7.09 3.73 -0.64
N CYS A 161 -6.75 3.06 -1.75
CA CYS A 161 -5.37 2.98 -2.22
C CYS A 161 -4.78 4.37 -2.50
N ARG A 162 -5.57 5.26 -3.12
CA ARG A 162 -5.17 6.65 -3.37
C ARG A 162 -4.87 7.40 -2.08
N SER A 163 -5.79 7.33 -1.11
CA SER A 163 -5.61 8.00 0.19
C SER A 163 -4.34 7.51 0.90
N LYS A 164 -4.07 6.19 0.86
CA LYS A 164 -2.85 5.64 1.47
C LYS A 164 -1.57 6.07 0.77
N ILE A 165 -1.57 6.18 -0.56
CA ILE A 165 -0.44 6.67 -1.35
C ILE A 165 -0.19 8.16 -1.11
N GLU A 166 -1.26 8.97 -1.04
CA GLU A 166 -1.13 10.39 -0.73
C GLU A 166 -0.58 10.59 0.70
N ARG A 167 -1.08 9.82 1.67
CA ARG A 167 -0.52 9.75 3.02
C ARG A 167 0.94 9.28 3.00
N PHE A 168 1.32 8.37 2.11
CA PHE A 168 2.71 7.95 1.97
C PHE A 168 3.59 9.15 1.54
N PHE A 169 3.21 9.84 0.46
CA PHE A 169 4.00 10.96 -0.06
C PHE A 169 4.11 12.12 0.91
N SER A 170 3.07 12.39 1.70
CA SER A 170 3.13 13.43 2.74
C SER A 170 4.06 13.10 3.92
N ASN A 171 4.50 11.84 4.04
CA ASN A 171 5.33 11.36 5.15
C ASN A 171 6.78 11.03 4.75
N ILE A 172 7.19 11.32 3.51
CA ILE A 172 8.55 11.08 3.03
C ILE A 172 9.13 12.32 2.35
N TRP A 173 10.46 12.38 2.25
CA TRP A 173 11.12 13.28 1.31
C TRP A 173 11.11 12.65 -0.07
N VAL A 174 10.30 13.21 -0.98
CA VAL A 174 10.22 12.76 -2.37
C VAL A 174 11.35 13.42 -3.16
N ASN A 175 12.28 12.60 -3.62
CA ASN A 175 13.48 13.01 -4.36
C ASN A 175 13.46 12.55 -5.82
N PHE A 176 12.40 11.87 -6.24
CA PHE A 176 12.24 11.29 -7.57
C PHE A 176 10.81 11.47 -8.07
N ALA A 177 10.66 12.08 -9.24
CA ALA A 177 9.39 12.22 -9.93
C ALA A 177 9.30 11.25 -11.12
N LEU A 178 8.09 10.75 -11.38
CA LEU A 178 7.79 10.02 -12.61
C LEU A 178 7.38 11.02 -13.70
N THR A 179 7.71 10.70 -14.95
CA THR A 179 7.27 11.48 -16.11
C THR A 179 5.77 11.30 -16.30
N GLU A 180 5.06 12.39 -16.59
CA GLU A 180 3.65 12.30 -16.97
C GLU A 180 3.54 11.64 -18.35
N LEU A 181 2.58 10.74 -18.50
CA LEU A 181 2.23 10.21 -19.80
C LEU A 181 1.68 11.37 -20.64
N LYS A 182 2.25 11.56 -21.84
CA LYS A 182 1.53 12.31 -22.87
C LYS A 182 0.24 11.55 -23.12
N GLN A 183 -0.89 12.21 -22.96
CA GLN A 183 -2.21 11.60 -23.10
C GLN A 183 -2.26 10.86 -24.44
N VAL A 184 -2.41 9.53 -24.39
CA VAL A 184 -2.64 8.74 -25.59
C VAL A 184 -4.13 8.80 -25.81
N ASP A 185 -4.56 9.49 -26.87
CA ASP A 185 -5.94 9.43 -27.32
C ASP A 185 -6.28 7.95 -27.60
N CYS A 186 -7.23 7.34 -26.86
CA CYS A 186 -7.71 6.02 -27.26
C CYS A 186 -8.32 6.20 -28.66
N SER A 187 -7.79 5.49 -29.65
CA SER A 187 -8.49 5.18 -30.89
C SER A 187 -9.57 4.14 -30.58
N CYS A 188 -10.57 4.50 -29.76
CA CYS A 188 -11.78 3.70 -29.65
C CYS A 188 -12.46 3.71 -31.02
N ASP A 189 -12.81 2.54 -31.54
CA ASP A 189 -13.51 2.34 -32.81
C ASP A 189 -14.69 3.33 -32.96
N PRO A 190 -14.83 4.10 -34.06
CA PRO A 190 -15.86 5.14 -34.19
C PRO A 190 -17.30 4.59 -34.24
N GLY A 191 -17.49 3.27 -34.20
CA GLY A 191 -18.80 2.62 -34.18
C GLY A 191 -19.56 2.72 -32.84
N ILE A 192 -18.91 3.11 -31.74
CA ILE A 192 -19.59 3.40 -30.47
C ILE A 192 -19.82 4.90 -30.41
N ARG A 193 -21.10 5.32 -30.47
CA ARG A 193 -21.53 6.73 -30.37
C ARG A 193 -20.66 7.48 -29.36
N LYS A 194 -19.93 8.49 -29.86
CA LYS A 194 -19.31 9.51 -29.03
C LYS A 194 -20.40 10.15 -28.19
N ASN A 195 -20.58 9.73 -26.93
CA ASN A 195 -21.18 10.61 -25.95
C ASN A 195 -20.21 11.79 -25.80
N SER A 196 -20.69 12.99 -26.09
CA SER A 196 -19.96 14.25 -26.23
C SER A 196 -19.35 14.81 -24.93
N MET A 197 -18.87 13.93 -24.06
CA MET A 197 -18.32 14.27 -22.74
C MET A 197 -16.85 13.86 -22.57
N CYS A 198 -16.14 13.58 -23.67
CA CYS A 198 -14.67 13.49 -23.68
C CYS A 198 -14.01 14.85 -23.97
N SER A 199 -14.71 15.95 -23.74
CA SER A 199 -14.15 17.29 -23.82
C SER A 199 -13.55 17.68 -22.47
N SER A 200 -12.26 17.99 -22.51
CA SER A 200 -11.46 18.65 -21.49
C SER A 200 -12.21 19.72 -20.70
N SER A 201 -12.28 19.57 -19.38
CA SER A 201 -12.37 20.73 -18.47
C SER A 201 -11.01 20.89 -17.77
N SER A 202 -10.13 21.64 -18.42
CA SER A 202 -9.02 22.33 -17.78
C SER A 202 -9.57 23.53 -17.03
N GLU A 203 -10.23 23.32 -15.89
CA GLU A 203 -10.59 24.42 -15.00
C GLU A 203 -10.93 23.88 -13.61
N GLY A 204 -10.41 24.58 -12.60
CA GLY A 204 -10.41 24.12 -11.22
C GLY A 204 -11.80 23.77 -10.70
N LYS A 205 -11.99 22.52 -10.31
CA LYS A 205 -12.89 22.16 -9.22
C LYS A 205 -12.23 21.12 -8.35
N GLY A 206 -12.29 21.37 -7.05
CA GLY A 206 -11.89 20.44 -6.00
C GLY A 206 -12.66 19.12 -6.08
N TRP A 207 -12.23 18.19 -5.25
CA TRP A 207 -12.50 16.75 -5.18
C TRP A 207 -13.96 16.24 -5.21
N GLU A 208 -14.96 17.06 -5.49
CA GLU A 208 -16.34 16.62 -5.48
C GLU A 208 -16.84 16.28 -6.88
N THR A 209 -17.38 15.06 -6.97
CA THR A 209 -18.31 14.59 -8.00
C THR A 209 -17.84 14.66 -9.45
N THR A 210 -16.97 13.72 -9.81
CA THR A 210 -17.22 12.95 -11.05
C THR A 210 -17.17 11.47 -10.72
N ASN A 211 -18.33 10.94 -10.32
CA ASN A 211 -18.66 9.52 -10.45
C ASN A 211 -18.82 9.11 -11.94
N ASP A 212 -18.46 9.98 -12.88
CA ASP A 212 -18.52 9.72 -14.31
C ASP A 212 -17.34 8.85 -14.73
N LEU A 213 -17.50 7.54 -14.49
CA LEU A 213 -16.90 6.53 -15.35
C LEU A 213 -17.52 6.65 -16.75
N SER A 214 -17.05 7.63 -17.51
CA SER A 214 -17.18 7.66 -18.97
C SER A 214 -16.62 6.34 -19.51
N HIS A 215 -17.45 5.62 -20.29
CA HIS A 215 -17.05 4.44 -21.05
C HIS A 215 -15.83 4.78 -21.92
N CYS A 216 -14.67 4.39 -21.42
CA CYS A 216 -13.39 4.64 -22.03
C CYS A 216 -12.58 3.37 -21.82
N CYS A 217 -11.80 2.97 -22.83
CA CYS A 217 -11.08 1.70 -22.89
C CYS A 217 -10.28 1.47 -21.58
N ASP A 218 -10.20 0.24 -21.01
CA ASP A 218 -9.50 -0.04 -19.72
C ASP A 218 -8.14 0.67 -19.61
N SER A 219 -7.42 0.77 -20.74
CA SER A 219 -6.20 1.56 -20.87
C SER A 219 -6.36 3.02 -20.46
N SER A 220 -7.30 3.77 -21.05
CA SER A 220 -7.54 5.18 -20.70
C SER A 220 -7.94 5.41 -19.25
N PHE A 221 -8.64 4.45 -18.63
CA PHE A 221 -8.94 4.53 -17.21
C PHE A 221 -7.65 4.54 -16.39
N TRP A 222 -6.75 3.58 -16.66
CA TRP A 222 -5.48 3.47 -15.96
C TRP A 222 -4.51 4.60 -16.30
N ASP A 223 -4.52 5.11 -17.53
CA ASP A 223 -3.75 6.30 -17.93
C ASP A 223 -4.20 7.55 -17.15
N ARG A 224 -5.52 7.76 -16.99
CA ARG A 224 -6.05 8.84 -16.12
C ARG A 224 -5.61 8.66 -14.66
N LYS A 225 -5.57 7.42 -14.14
CA LYS A 225 -5.07 7.14 -12.78
C LYS A 225 -3.57 7.43 -12.67
N ALA A 226 -2.78 7.09 -13.68
CA ALA A 226 -1.35 7.34 -13.73
C ALA A 226 -1.02 8.83 -13.80
N THR A 227 -1.71 9.58 -14.63
CA THR A 227 -1.60 11.05 -14.67
C THR A 227 -1.92 11.67 -13.32
N PHE A 228 -3.01 11.22 -12.67
CA PHE A 228 -3.35 11.69 -11.33
C PHE A 228 -2.26 11.37 -10.29
N PHE A 229 -1.71 10.17 -10.32
CA PHE A 229 -0.61 9.75 -9.44
C PHE A 229 0.61 10.65 -9.62
N CYS A 230 1.03 10.94 -10.86
CA CYS A 230 2.15 11.84 -11.13
C CYS A 230 1.89 13.26 -10.59
N ARG A 231 0.67 13.79 -10.73
CA ARG A 231 0.30 15.10 -10.17
C ARG A 231 0.42 15.11 -8.64
N VAL A 232 -0.09 14.09 -7.94
CA VAL A 232 0.03 13.99 -6.48
C VAL A 232 1.50 13.91 -6.08
N LEU A 233 2.28 13.03 -6.72
CA LEU A 233 3.70 12.86 -6.45
C LEU A 233 4.47 14.20 -6.56
N ARG A 234 4.20 15.00 -7.60
CA ARG A 234 4.85 16.30 -7.82
C ARG A 234 4.55 17.33 -6.73
N LYS A 235 3.39 17.27 -6.06
CA LYS A 235 3.07 18.17 -4.94
C LYS A 235 4.04 18.03 -3.76
N TYR A 236 4.66 16.86 -3.61
CA TYR A 236 5.55 16.53 -2.50
C TYR A 236 7.03 16.49 -2.89
N LEU A 237 7.34 16.78 -4.17
CA LEU A 237 8.71 16.76 -4.67
C LEU A 237 9.52 17.86 -3.98
N VAL A 238 10.64 17.47 -3.38
CA VAL A 238 11.60 18.42 -2.79
C VAL A 238 12.36 19.08 -3.96
N ALA A 239 12.28 20.41 -4.03
CA ALA A 239 12.97 21.24 -5.03
C ALA A 239 14.48 21.32 -4.77
#